data_AF-A0A381VTB1-F1
#
_entry.id   AF-A0A381VTB1-F1
#
_cell.length_a   1.000
_cell.length_b   1.000
_cell.length_c   1.000
_cell.angle_alpha   90.00
_cell.angle_beta   90.00
_cell.angle_gamma   90.00
#
_symmetry.space_group_name_H-M   'P 1'
#
loop_
_entity.id
_entity.type
_entity.pdbx_description
1 polymer ?
#
loop_
_entity_poly.entity_id
_entity_poly.type
_entity_poly.pdbx_seq_one_letter_code
_entity_poly.pdbx_strand_id
1 'polypeptide(L)'
;MLNGSYLYHLAKCYRDAIKDANINFDSIYGPAYKGIFLGSIVTLILSKNGEKYPLSFNRKEIKDHGEGGNIIGHDPIGDVLIIDDVISAGTAAKESIKSIESLGANPKIVLVGLDRQEKGQDSLSAKEELEKDFGVIVKSIVNLDSLIQFSKQSADFKTYIDQLEEYRLNWGA
;
A
#
# COMPACT_ATOMS: atom_id res chain seq x y z
N MET A 1 15.03 -7.12 10.00
CA MET A 1 14.21 -5.93 9.66
C MET A 1 13.13 -5.58 10.70
N LEU A 2 12.98 -6.35 11.80
CA LEU A 2 12.08 -6.02 12.94
C LEU A 2 12.83 -5.73 14.25
N ASN A 3 14.13 -5.46 14.18
CA ASN A 3 15.02 -5.48 15.36
C ASN A 3 14.96 -4.18 16.20
N GLY A 4 14.11 -3.21 15.85
CA GLY A 4 14.17 -1.85 16.40
C GLY A 4 12.88 -1.30 17.01
N SER A 5 11.80 -2.08 17.13
CA SER A 5 10.55 -1.63 17.77
C SER A 5 9.89 -0.39 17.12
N TYR A 6 10.14 -0.13 15.83
CA TYR A 6 9.58 1.03 15.11
C TYR A 6 8.17 0.82 14.56
N LEU A 7 7.49 -0.25 14.93
CA LEU A 7 6.14 -0.57 14.40
C LEU A 7 5.13 0.52 14.71
N TYR A 8 5.21 1.11 15.91
CA TYR A 8 4.37 2.24 16.27
C TYR A 8 4.63 3.46 15.38
N HIS A 9 5.90 3.75 15.07
CA HIS A 9 6.27 4.86 14.19
C HIS A 9 5.80 4.60 12.75
N LEU A 10 5.97 3.37 12.25
CA LEU A 10 5.48 2.98 10.93
C LEU A 10 3.96 3.13 10.84
N ALA A 11 3.21 2.64 11.84
CA ALA A 11 1.76 2.80 11.90
C ALA A 11 1.35 4.27 11.92
N LYS A 12 2.09 5.13 12.65
CA LYS A 12 1.88 6.59 12.63
C LYS A 12 2.08 7.16 11.22
N CYS A 13 3.12 6.79 10.50
CA CYS A 13 3.36 7.30 9.15
C CYS A 13 2.19 6.98 8.21
N TYR A 14 1.66 5.75 8.23
CA TYR A 14 0.47 5.40 7.44
C TYR A 14 -0.77 6.17 7.88
N ARG A 15 -1.03 6.26 9.19
CA ARG A 15 -2.17 7.04 9.71
C ARG A 15 -2.09 8.50 9.28
N ASP A 16 -0.91 9.10 9.37
CA ASP A 16 -0.72 10.51 9.03
C ASP A 16 -0.90 10.70 7.52
N ALA A 17 -0.40 9.79 6.68
CA ALA A 17 -0.69 9.80 5.24
C ALA A 17 -2.18 9.61 4.91
N ILE A 18 -2.92 8.79 5.65
CA ILE A 18 -4.39 8.65 5.50
C ILE A 18 -5.08 10.00 5.78
N LYS A 19 -4.68 10.67 6.87
CA LYS A 19 -5.24 11.98 7.25
C LYS A 19 -4.92 13.07 6.25
N ASP A 20 -3.67 13.12 5.79
CA ASP A 20 -3.19 14.10 4.82
C ASP A 20 -3.86 13.91 3.45
N ALA A 21 -4.18 12.67 3.09
CA ALA A 21 -4.92 12.38 1.86
C ALA A 21 -6.36 12.92 1.90
N ASN A 22 -6.95 13.10 3.09
CA ASN A 22 -8.30 13.60 3.32
C ASN A 22 -9.36 12.81 2.51
N ILE A 23 -9.32 11.48 2.62
CA ILE A 23 -10.22 10.57 1.89
C ILE A 23 -11.00 9.71 2.88
N ASN A 24 -12.28 9.52 2.61
CA ASN A 24 -13.15 8.63 3.37
C ASN A 24 -13.08 7.19 2.81
N PHE A 25 -13.22 6.21 3.70
CA PHE A 25 -13.33 4.80 3.37
C PHE A 25 -14.12 4.10 4.48
N ASP A 26 -14.71 2.95 4.16
CA ASP A 26 -15.58 2.18 5.05
C ASP A 26 -14.88 0.93 5.61
N SER A 27 -13.87 0.40 4.90
CA SER A 27 -13.11 -0.76 5.34
C SER A 27 -11.65 -0.74 4.87
N ILE A 28 -10.80 -1.54 5.50
CA ILE A 28 -9.37 -1.66 5.20
C ILE A 28 -9.06 -3.06 4.68
N TYR A 29 -8.29 -3.13 3.61
CA TYR A 29 -7.84 -4.38 3.01
C TYR A 29 -6.30 -4.45 2.95
N GLY A 30 -5.71 -5.54 3.46
CA GLY A 30 -4.27 -5.76 3.42
C GLY A 30 -3.91 -7.02 2.61
N PRO A 31 -3.30 -6.92 1.42
CA PRO A 31 -2.93 -8.08 0.64
C PRO A 31 -1.90 -8.98 1.35
N ALA A 32 -2.05 -10.29 1.18
CA ALA A 32 -1.07 -11.26 1.69
C ALA A 32 0.30 -11.12 0.98
N TYR A 33 1.42 -11.12 1.69
CA TYR A 33 1.59 -11.32 3.14
C TYR A 33 1.88 -10.03 3.92
N LYS A 34 2.53 -9.04 3.27
CA LYS A 34 3.03 -7.84 3.94
C LYS A 34 1.88 -6.89 4.33
N GLY A 35 0.89 -6.75 3.47
CA GLY A 35 -0.34 -6.00 3.74
C GLY A 35 -1.12 -6.54 4.94
N ILE A 36 -1.02 -7.84 5.27
CA ILE A 36 -1.63 -8.39 6.50
C ILE A 36 -1.08 -7.67 7.73
N PHE A 37 0.24 -7.61 7.81
CA PHE A 37 0.94 -6.96 8.92
C PHE A 37 0.67 -5.45 8.96
N LEU A 38 0.78 -4.78 7.81
CA LEU A 38 0.58 -3.33 7.70
C LEU A 38 -0.87 -2.93 7.99
N GLY A 39 -1.85 -3.58 7.38
CA GLY A 39 -3.27 -3.36 7.64
C GLY A 39 -3.62 -3.58 9.12
N SER A 40 -3.01 -4.57 9.77
CA SER A 40 -3.19 -4.83 11.20
C SER A 40 -2.70 -3.66 12.07
N ILE A 41 -1.47 -3.18 11.87
CA ILE A 41 -0.93 -2.09 12.69
C ILE A 41 -1.62 -0.75 12.40
N VAL A 42 -2.05 -0.52 11.16
CA VAL A 42 -2.81 0.67 10.75
C VAL A 42 -4.19 0.69 11.41
N THR A 43 -4.92 -0.43 11.34
CA THR A 43 -6.24 -0.53 12.00
C THR A 43 -6.11 -0.40 13.52
N LEU A 44 -5.05 -0.96 14.11
CA LEU A 44 -4.77 -0.80 15.54
C LEU A 44 -4.58 0.66 15.94
N ILE A 45 -3.77 1.44 15.19
CA ILE A 45 -3.54 2.83 15.55
C ILE A 45 -4.74 3.74 15.27
N LEU A 46 -5.54 3.46 14.24
CA LEU A 46 -6.80 4.15 13.97
C LEU A 46 -7.81 3.89 15.09
N SER A 47 -7.97 2.64 15.51
CA SER A 47 -8.92 2.27 16.59
C SER A 47 -8.54 2.87 17.94
N LYS A 48 -7.23 2.99 18.24
CA LYS A 48 -6.73 3.71 19.42
C LYS A 48 -7.14 5.20 19.41
N ASN A 49 -7.38 5.76 18.24
CA ASN A 49 -7.80 7.16 18.04
C ASN A 49 -9.32 7.32 17.87
N GLY A 50 -10.11 6.24 18.04
CA GLY A 50 -11.57 6.27 17.97
C GLY A 50 -12.15 5.93 16.59
N GLU A 51 -11.32 5.72 15.58
CA GLU A 51 -11.72 5.39 14.21
C GLU A 51 -11.70 3.86 14.02
N LYS A 52 -12.85 3.24 13.79
CA LYS A 52 -12.98 1.77 13.70
C LYS A 52 -13.43 1.36 12.31
N TYR A 53 -12.59 0.59 11.63
CA TYR A 53 -12.88 0.06 10.31
C TYR A 53 -12.78 -1.48 10.35
N PRO A 54 -13.70 -2.20 9.68
CA PRO A 54 -13.50 -3.62 9.40
C PRO A 54 -12.19 -3.82 8.64
N LEU A 55 -11.46 -4.87 9.00
CA LEU A 55 -10.17 -5.22 8.40
C LEU A 55 -10.26 -6.60 7.77
N SER A 56 -9.70 -6.71 6.56
CA SER A 56 -9.69 -7.95 5.81
C SER A 56 -8.43 -8.16 5.00
N PHE A 57 -8.17 -9.41 4.65
CA PHE A 57 -6.98 -9.84 3.92
C PHE A 57 -7.31 -11.03 3.04
N ASN A 58 -6.63 -11.22 1.90
CA ASN A 58 -6.71 -12.50 1.19
C ASN A 58 -5.80 -13.57 1.80
N ARG A 59 -6.07 -14.82 1.45
CA ARG A 59 -5.12 -15.93 1.52
C ARG A 59 -4.40 -16.06 0.17
N LYS A 60 -3.20 -16.65 0.19
CA LYS A 60 -2.52 -17.07 -1.06
C LYS A 60 -2.94 -18.48 -1.50
N GLU A 61 -3.43 -19.28 -0.56
CA GLU A 61 -3.95 -20.61 -0.81
C GLU A 61 -5.38 -20.72 -0.26
N ILE A 62 -6.29 -21.26 -1.07
CA ILE A 62 -7.66 -21.54 -0.66
C ILE A 62 -7.61 -22.68 0.37
N LYS A 63 -8.31 -22.53 1.49
CA LYS A 63 -8.50 -23.63 2.43
C LYS A 63 -9.66 -24.50 1.95
N ASP A 64 -9.42 -25.79 1.79
CA ASP A 64 -10.45 -26.77 1.40
C ASP A 64 -11.42 -27.13 2.54
N HIS A 65 -11.17 -26.69 3.78
CA HIS A 65 -12.00 -26.97 4.95
C HIS A 65 -12.09 -25.77 5.93
N GLY A 66 -13.26 -25.56 6.57
CA GLY A 66 -13.55 -24.46 7.52
C GLY A 66 -14.64 -23.50 7.03
N GLU A 67 -14.62 -22.22 7.43
CA GLU A 67 -15.54 -21.16 6.91
C GLU A 67 -15.43 -20.93 5.39
N GLY A 68 -14.54 -21.64 4.68
CA GLY A 68 -14.34 -21.49 3.25
C GLY A 68 -13.76 -20.13 2.87
N GLY A 69 -13.70 -19.85 1.57
CA GLY A 69 -13.35 -18.55 1.03
C GLY A 69 -11.86 -18.16 1.07
N ASN A 70 -11.56 -17.07 0.36
CA ASN A 70 -10.21 -16.53 0.26
C ASN A 70 -9.94 -15.37 1.22
N ILE A 71 -10.92 -14.96 2.04
CA ILE A 71 -10.82 -13.80 2.93
C ILE A 71 -10.59 -14.24 4.38
N ILE A 72 -9.76 -13.47 5.08
CA ILE A 72 -9.60 -13.50 6.54
C ILE A 72 -10.13 -12.17 7.08
N GLY A 73 -11.03 -12.22 8.04
CA GLY A 73 -11.69 -11.03 8.60
C GLY A 73 -13.10 -10.87 8.06
N HIS A 74 -13.64 -9.65 8.14
CA HIS A 74 -14.93 -9.31 7.53
C HIS A 74 -14.75 -9.17 6.02
N ASP A 75 -15.74 -9.49 5.18
CA ASP A 75 -15.62 -9.18 3.75
C ASP A 75 -15.41 -7.66 3.54
N PRO A 76 -14.66 -7.23 2.52
CA PRO A 76 -14.56 -5.81 2.17
C PRO A 76 -15.97 -5.23 1.94
N ILE A 77 -16.21 -4.01 2.41
CA ILE A 77 -17.48 -3.31 2.25
C ILE A 77 -17.26 -1.85 1.88
N GLY A 78 -18.20 -1.28 1.12
CA GLY A 78 -18.20 0.14 0.76
C GLY A 78 -16.92 0.56 0.03
N ASP A 79 -16.44 1.76 0.34
CA ASP A 79 -15.14 2.27 -0.15
C ASP A 79 -13.99 1.61 0.65
N VAL A 80 -13.10 0.93 -0.05
CA VAL A 80 -12.02 0.14 0.57
C VAL A 80 -10.67 0.84 0.43
N LEU A 81 -9.97 0.96 1.55
CA LEU A 81 -8.56 1.38 1.61
C LEU A 81 -7.63 0.17 1.58
N ILE A 82 -6.87 0.04 0.50
CA ILE A 82 -5.84 -0.99 0.33
C ILE A 82 -4.52 -0.50 0.92
N ILE A 83 -3.91 -1.27 1.83
CA ILE A 83 -2.63 -0.95 2.48
C ILE A 83 -1.55 -1.95 2.07
N ASP A 84 -0.47 -1.49 1.45
CA ASP A 84 0.68 -2.34 1.10
C ASP A 84 2.03 -1.63 1.32
N ASP A 85 3.15 -2.34 1.18
CA ASP A 85 4.48 -1.77 1.47
C ASP A 85 5.00 -0.88 0.33
N VAL A 86 4.95 -1.37 -0.90
CA VAL A 86 5.58 -0.75 -2.07
C VAL A 86 4.74 -0.99 -3.30
N ILE A 87 4.62 0.02 -4.16
CA ILE A 87 4.18 -0.19 -5.55
C ILE A 87 5.41 -0.27 -6.47
N SER A 88 5.59 -1.42 -7.13
CA SER A 88 6.53 -1.63 -8.24
C SER A 88 5.75 -1.75 -9.55
N ALA A 89 5.53 -2.95 -10.08
CA ALA A 89 4.71 -3.19 -11.28
C ALA A 89 3.18 -3.19 -11.02
N GLY A 90 2.75 -2.92 -9.78
CA GLY A 90 1.34 -2.85 -9.40
C GLY A 90 0.59 -4.19 -9.33
N THR A 91 1.22 -5.33 -9.60
CA THR A 91 0.54 -6.64 -9.68
C THR A 91 -0.29 -6.98 -8.43
N ALA A 92 0.27 -6.82 -7.23
CA ALA A 92 -0.44 -7.12 -5.99
C ALA A 92 -1.64 -6.17 -5.75
N ALA A 93 -1.51 -4.90 -6.14
CA ALA A 93 -2.62 -3.95 -6.09
C ALA A 93 -3.72 -4.32 -7.09
N LYS A 94 -3.35 -4.68 -8.34
CA LYS A 94 -4.29 -5.15 -9.38
C LYS A 94 -5.04 -6.41 -8.94
N GLU A 95 -4.36 -7.37 -8.32
CA GLU A 95 -4.98 -8.57 -7.74
C GLU A 95 -5.98 -8.21 -6.63
N SER A 96 -5.60 -7.28 -5.74
CA SER A 96 -6.44 -6.84 -4.62
C SER A 96 -7.69 -6.12 -5.11
N ILE A 97 -7.55 -5.19 -6.04
CA ILE A 97 -8.64 -4.44 -6.67
C ILE A 97 -9.68 -5.40 -7.25
N LYS A 98 -9.23 -6.34 -8.10
CA LYS A 98 -10.12 -7.34 -8.71
C LYS A 98 -10.81 -8.23 -7.68
N SER A 99 -10.09 -8.62 -6.63
CA SER A 99 -10.67 -9.42 -5.54
C SER A 99 -11.76 -8.64 -4.79
N ILE A 100 -11.53 -7.37 -4.49
CA ILE A 100 -12.49 -6.50 -3.80
C ILE A 100 -13.73 -6.27 -4.67
N GLU A 101 -13.55 -5.96 -5.95
CA GLU A 101 -14.65 -5.82 -6.92
C GLU A 101 -15.48 -7.11 -7.03
N SER A 102 -14.83 -8.28 -7.05
CA SER A 102 -15.52 -9.57 -7.13
C SER A 102 -16.37 -9.89 -5.89
N LEU A 103 -16.07 -9.24 -4.76
CA LEU A 103 -16.83 -9.32 -3.52
C LEU A 103 -17.89 -8.21 -3.40
N GLY A 104 -18.04 -7.36 -4.42
CA GLY A 104 -19.07 -6.32 -4.49
C GLY A 104 -18.74 -5.02 -3.74
N ALA A 105 -17.49 -4.84 -3.32
CA ALA A 105 -17.02 -3.61 -2.69
C ALA A 105 -16.24 -2.72 -3.67
N ASN A 106 -16.05 -1.45 -3.33
CA ASN A 106 -15.39 -0.47 -4.17
C ASN A 106 -13.94 -0.25 -3.72
N PRO A 107 -12.91 -0.73 -4.45
CA PRO A 107 -11.53 -0.40 -4.12
C PRO A 107 -11.28 1.09 -4.42
N LYS A 108 -11.26 1.93 -3.37
CA LYS A 108 -11.24 3.38 -3.54
C LYS A 108 -9.83 3.97 -3.52
N ILE A 109 -8.98 3.43 -2.65
CA ILE A 109 -7.66 3.99 -2.35
C ILE A 109 -6.64 2.88 -2.26
N VAL A 110 -5.46 3.10 -2.83
CA VAL A 110 -4.26 2.32 -2.57
C VAL A 110 -3.25 3.22 -1.85
N LEU A 111 -2.87 2.87 -0.63
CA LEU A 111 -1.85 3.58 0.13
C LEU A 111 -0.65 2.67 0.37
N VAL A 112 0.51 3.12 -0.09
CA VAL A 112 1.77 2.40 0.08
C VAL A 112 2.79 3.18 0.90
N GLY A 113 3.78 2.49 1.44
CA GLY A 113 4.91 3.12 2.11
C GLY A 113 5.80 3.87 1.13
N LEU A 114 6.16 3.22 0.02
CA LEU A 114 7.02 3.79 -1.01
C LEU A 114 6.41 3.62 -2.41
N ASP A 115 6.27 4.75 -3.10
CA ASP A 115 6.07 4.77 -4.55
C ASP A 115 7.42 4.86 -5.25
N ARG A 116 7.80 3.80 -5.97
CA ARG A 116 9.09 3.77 -6.65
C ARG A 116 9.11 4.57 -7.95
N GLN A 117 7.96 5.07 -8.41
CA GLN A 117 7.84 5.81 -9.67
C GLN A 117 8.43 5.02 -10.85
N GLU A 118 8.27 3.69 -10.83
CA GLU A 118 8.71 2.79 -11.88
C GLU A 118 7.66 2.67 -12.97
N LYS A 119 8.11 2.50 -14.22
CA LYS A 119 7.27 2.08 -15.35
C LYS A 119 6.62 0.73 -15.05
N GLY A 120 5.34 0.62 -15.39
CA GLY A 120 4.61 -0.63 -15.39
C GLY A 120 4.95 -1.46 -16.63
N GLN A 121 3.92 -1.97 -17.30
CA GLN A 121 4.10 -2.74 -18.54
C GLN A 121 4.32 -1.83 -19.75
N ASP A 122 3.81 -0.60 -19.67
CA ASP A 122 3.94 0.43 -20.69
C ASP A 122 4.85 1.58 -20.22
N SER A 123 4.71 2.76 -20.84
CA SER A 123 5.44 3.98 -20.45
C SER A 123 4.90 4.65 -19.18
N LEU A 124 3.68 4.29 -18.74
CA LEU A 124 3.07 4.83 -17.53
C LEU A 124 3.66 4.17 -16.29
N SER A 125 3.69 4.91 -15.19
CA SER A 125 3.98 4.33 -13.89
C SER A 125 2.88 3.35 -13.47
N ALA A 126 3.21 2.37 -12.63
CA ALA A 126 2.18 1.48 -12.08
C ALA A 126 1.10 2.25 -11.30
N LYS A 127 1.46 3.39 -10.70
CA LYS A 127 0.50 4.31 -10.09
C LYS A 127 -0.50 4.84 -11.13
N GLU A 128 -0.01 5.42 -12.22
CA GLU A 128 -0.87 6.00 -13.27
C GLU A 128 -1.72 4.93 -13.95
N GLU A 129 -1.17 3.73 -14.18
CA GLU A 129 -1.94 2.60 -14.68
C GLU A 129 -3.12 2.27 -13.75
N LEU A 130 -2.88 2.21 -12.43
CA LEU A 130 -3.95 1.93 -11.47
C LEU A 130 -5.02 3.03 -11.45
N GLU A 131 -4.61 4.30 -11.42
CA GLU A 131 -5.53 5.44 -11.40
C GLU A 131 -6.36 5.51 -12.69
N LYS A 132 -5.75 5.22 -13.85
CA LYS A 132 -6.40 5.24 -15.16
C LYS A 132 -7.34 4.05 -15.37
N ASP A 133 -6.87 2.84 -15.10
CA ASP A 133 -7.59 1.61 -15.49
C ASP A 133 -8.67 1.23 -14.48
N PHE A 134 -8.51 1.60 -13.21
CA PHE A 134 -9.42 1.21 -12.13
C PHE A 134 -10.08 2.40 -11.43
N GLY A 135 -9.66 3.64 -11.71
CA GLY A 135 -10.23 4.83 -11.07
C GLY A 135 -9.94 4.95 -9.57
N VAL A 136 -8.98 4.16 -9.06
CA VAL A 136 -8.55 4.21 -7.66
C VAL A 136 -7.66 5.43 -7.42
N ILE A 137 -7.59 5.92 -6.19
CA ILE A 137 -6.64 6.97 -5.80
C ILE A 137 -5.38 6.30 -5.25
N VAL A 138 -4.20 6.60 -5.78
CA VAL A 138 -2.95 6.04 -5.27
C VAL A 138 -2.17 7.09 -4.47
N LYS A 139 -1.83 6.75 -3.23
CA LYS A 139 -1.05 7.57 -2.31
C LYS A 139 0.17 6.81 -1.80
N SER A 140 1.21 7.55 -1.45
CA SER A 140 2.40 7.00 -0.81
C SER A 140 2.88 7.89 0.32
N ILE A 141 3.53 7.28 1.33
CA ILE A 141 4.17 8.03 2.42
C ILE A 141 5.42 8.74 1.88
N VAL A 142 6.21 8.04 1.07
CA VAL A 142 7.37 8.59 0.36
C VAL A 142 7.37 8.11 -1.10
N ASN A 143 8.06 8.85 -1.96
CA ASN A 143 8.33 8.44 -3.33
C ASN A 143 9.84 8.45 -3.65
N LEU A 144 10.22 7.93 -4.82
CA LEU A 144 11.62 7.85 -5.25
C LEU A 144 12.29 9.23 -5.27
N ASP A 145 11.60 10.27 -5.73
CA ASP A 145 12.14 11.64 -5.73
C ASP A 145 12.48 12.12 -4.31
N SER A 146 11.59 11.88 -3.35
CA SER A 146 11.82 12.20 -1.93
C SER A 146 12.99 11.41 -1.36
N LEU A 147 13.12 10.13 -1.75
CA LEU A 147 14.23 9.27 -1.32
C LEU A 147 15.58 9.76 -1.86
N ILE A 148 15.64 10.15 -3.14
CA ILE A 148 16.82 10.74 -3.77
C ILE A 148 17.19 12.06 -3.09
N GLN A 149 16.20 12.94 -2.88
CA GLN A 149 16.42 14.23 -2.21
C GLN A 149 16.95 14.05 -0.79
N PHE A 150 16.36 13.12 -0.01
CA PHE A 150 16.84 12.79 1.32
C PHE A 150 18.28 12.24 1.29
N SER A 151 18.57 11.36 0.34
CA SER A 151 19.91 10.76 0.18
C SER A 151 20.99 11.81 -0.16
N LYS A 152 20.63 12.85 -0.93
CA LYS A 152 21.50 14.00 -1.22
C LYS A 152 21.88 14.81 0.02
N GLN A 153 21.00 14.84 1.03
CA GLN A 153 21.15 15.63 2.25
C GLN A 153 21.74 14.82 3.42
N SER A 154 21.77 13.49 3.31
CA SER A 154 22.30 12.60 4.36
C SER A 154 23.74 12.20 4.08
N ALA A 155 24.63 12.44 5.05
CA ALA A 155 26.02 11.99 4.96
C ALA A 155 26.13 10.47 4.83
N ASP A 156 25.24 9.72 5.49
CA ASP A 156 25.24 8.25 5.51
C ASP A 156 24.77 7.66 4.18
N PHE A 157 23.91 8.36 3.44
CA PHE A 157 23.28 7.83 2.23
C PHE A 157 23.82 8.44 0.94
N LYS A 158 24.71 9.44 1.03
CA LYS A 158 25.27 10.13 -0.14
C LYS A 158 25.96 9.18 -1.12
N THR A 159 26.54 8.08 -0.62
CA THR A 159 27.22 7.07 -1.46
C THR A 159 26.28 6.30 -2.39
N TYR A 160 24.97 6.33 -2.17
CA TYR A 160 23.99 5.59 -2.98
C TYR A 160 23.32 6.45 -4.08
N ILE A 161 23.66 7.74 -4.16
CA ILE A 161 22.99 8.67 -5.08
C ILE A 161 23.15 8.22 -6.53
N ASP A 162 24.37 7.88 -6.96
CA ASP A 162 24.62 7.49 -8.35
C ASP A 162 23.80 6.24 -8.73
N GLN A 163 23.67 5.28 -7.81
CA GLN A 163 22.87 4.07 -8.01
C GLN A 163 21.36 4.38 -8.09
N LEU A 164 20.86 5.30 -7.27
CA LEU A 164 19.45 5.71 -7.30
C LEU A 164 19.11 6.51 -8.58
N GLU A 165 20.03 7.37 -9.03
CA GLU A 165 19.86 8.15 -10.26
C GLU A 165 19.92 7.23 -11.49
N GLU A 166 20.86 6.27 -11.53
CA GLU A 166 20.92 5.25 -12.57
C GLU A 166 19.65 4.39 -12.59
N TYR A 167 19.17 3.99 -11.40
CA TYR A 167 17.91 3.26 -11.28
C TYR A 167 16.74 4.04 -11.87
N ARG A 168 16.61 5.33 -11.53
CA ARG A 168 15.55 6.20 -12.06
C ARG A 168 15.66 6.37 -13.57
N LEU A 169 16.88 6.48 -14.12
CA LEU A 169 17.06 6.58 -15.57
C LEU A 169 16.60 5.32 -16.30
N ASN A 170 16.87 4.14 -15.73
CA ASN A 170 16.54 2.86 -16.35
C ASN A 170 15.06 2.49 -16.21
N TRP A 171 14.44 2.81 -15.07
CA TRP A 171 13.12 2.30 -14.69
C TRP A 171 12.07 3.39 -14.43
N GLY A 172 12.47 4.65 -14.28
CA GLY A 172 11.57 5.74 -13.89
C GLY A 172 10.55 6.09 -14.97
N ALA A 173 9.29 6.21 -14.57
CA ALA A 173 8.20 6.73 -15.39
C ALA A 173 8.05 8.24 -15.22
#